data_AF-A0A9P8CMM1-F1
#
_entry.id   AF-A0A9P8CMM1-F1
#
_cell.length_a   1.000
_cell.length_b   1.000
_cell.length_c   1.000
_cell.angle_alpha   90.00
_cell.angle_beta   90.00
_cell.angle_gamma   90.00
#
_symmetry.space_group_name_H-M   'P 1'
#
loop_
_entity.id
_entity.type
_entity.pdbx_description
1 polymer ?
#
loop_
_entity_poly.entity_id
_entity_poly.type
_entity_poly.pdbx_seq_one_letter_code
_entity_poly.pdbx_strand_id
1 'polypeptide(L)'
;MSIMEDEGTNSISLADSTKDAKDLLALSYAELREYLQRHGDVNGTNAILNVPGVTALPAGDRTELARKVNAAISLPTPSTLDVDELFKRLGCIPQEWNKPDTLSPTIRRDSTHSSNATRPDDDMPGAQEVVCRELLVEYGARPICSIEERDNPPTPTASNYEAVWSWLRERPESEVGRQDMKSVLSEQWARWWEFRKSQWHHRGISDSMEGYSAFLAAEKELLRRQGEWKLADNPRDHEAQQSIWQSMHVSQQIPHDHGFLEYSEAVERRLAPHRFQLPLELKPNPHEQSTWTNWLEYVNFEQWHLEDLEKNASAMGEDCHWVPWKKLRSDKQAAAEKSKDLRLKLEDDPETAQRALAELDTLILLIRDYFRGTHEFAKVQKKIHKQRLRVKWEWGKLARWRWRSPSDQSPRARSGALTMSPLSHRPKGLGEMMAAEMKRRSQCPRVRRIQKEVDACWTTRRAPISTNQITWIDLSQSNIIYLTLDRIYFD
;
A
#
# COMPACT_ATOMS: atom_id res chain seq x y z
N MET A 1 -22.49 -68.04 27.73
CA MET A 1 -23.28 -66.98 28.41
C MET A 1 -22.63 -65.65 28.00
N SER A 2 -23.32 -64.87 27.16
CA SER A 2 -22.95 -63.57 26.52
C SER A 2 -21.61 -63.54 25.77
N ILE A 3 -21.51 -63.56 24.43
CA ILE A 3 -22.09 -62.66 23.40
C ILE A 3 -22.03 -61.18 23.82
N MET A 4 -20.95 -60.50 23.43
CA MET A 4 -21.02 -59.14 22.92
C MET A 4 -20.15 -59.07 21.66
N GLU A 5 -20.82 -58.71 20.59
CA GLU A 5 -20.34 -58.60 19.22
C GLU A 5 -19.47 -57.35 19.08
N ASP A 6 -18.32 -57.52 18.44
CA ASP A 6 -17.41 -56.45 18.04
C ASP A 6 -17.93 -55.87 16.72
N GLU A 7 -18.70 -54.78 16.81
CA GLU A 7 -19.19 -54.05 15.64
C GLU A 7 -18.06 -53.26 14.98
N GLY A 8 -17.51 -53.88 13.94
CA GLY A 8 -17.00 -53.28 12.70
C GLY A 8 -16.63 -51.80 12.72
N THR A 9 -15.35 -51.51 12.94
CA THR A 9 -14.71 -50.34 12.34
C THR A 9 -14.68 -50.51 10.82
N ASN A 10 -15.71 -50.00 10.17
CA ASN A 10 -15.75 -49.78 8.73
C ASN A 10 -14.63 -48.80 8.36
N SER A 11 -13.45 -49.35 8.04
CA SER A 11 -12.39 -48.66 7.31
C SER A 11 -12.95 -48.24 5.96
N ILE A 12 -13.41 -46.99 5.88
CA ILE A 12 -13.69 -46.29 4.62
C ILE A 12 -12.32 -46.01 3.98
N SER A 13 -11.76 -47.05 3.37
CA SER A 13 -10.81 -46.93 2.27
C SER A 13 -11.64 -46.52 1.03
N LEU A 14 -12.12 -45.27 1.01
CA LEU A 14 -12.60 -44.69 -0.24
C LEU A 14 -11.35 -44.48 -1.09
N ALA A 15 -11.15 -45.38 -2.05
CA ALA A 15 -10.19 -45.17 -3.12
C ALA A 15 -10.35 -43.75 -3.67
N ASP A 16 -9.22 -43.14 -4.06
CA ASP A 16 -9.09 -41.83 -4.68
C ASP A 16 -9.69 -41.83 -6.10
N SER A 17 -10.90 -42.40 -6.23
CA SER A 17 -11.66 -42.43 -7.46
C SER A 17 -12.07 -41.01 -7.76
N THR A 18 -11.58 -40.50 -8.88
CA THR A 18 -12.00 -39.24 -9.50
C THR A 18 -13.53 -39.20 -9.53
N LYS A 19 -14.14 -38.45 -8.62
CA LYS A 19 -15.59 -38.24 -8.55
C LYS A 19 -16.03 -37.46 -9.79
N ASP A 20 -17.10 -37.89 -10.44
CA ASP A 20 -17.74 -37.14 -11.54
C ASP A 20 -18.64 -36.03 -10.95
N ALA A 21 -19.05 -35.08 -11.78
CA ALA A 21 -19.91 -33.97 -11.38
C ALA A 21 -21.26 -34.43 -10.78
N LYS A 22 -21.78 -35.58 -11.22
CA LYS A 22 -23.00 -36.19 -10.65
C LYS A 22 -22.77 -36.70 -9.22
N ASP A 23 -21.59 -37.23 -8.94
CA ASP A 23 -21.25 -37.71 -7.60
C ASP A 23 -21.19 -36.55 -6.61
N LEU A 24 -20.66 -35.39 -7.03
CA LEU A 24 -20.63 -34.18 -6.20
C LEU A 24 -22.02 -33.65 -5.86
N LEU A 25 -22.98 -33.77 -6.78
CA LEU A 25 -24.37 -33.41 -6.52
C LEU A 25 -25.03 -34.33 -5.49
N ALA A 26 -24.63 -35.60 -5.45
CA ALA A 26 -25.15 -36.59 -4.50
C ALA A 26 -24.59 -36.43 -3.08
N LEU A 27 -23.42 -35.81 -2.90
CA LEU A 27 -22.80 -35.61 -1.59
C LEU A 27 -23.66 -34.74 -0.67
N SER A 28 -23.65 -35.05 0.63
CA SER A 28 -24.18 -34.15 1.66
C SER A 28 -23.34 -32.87 1.74
N TYR A 29 -23.88 -31.81 2.36
CA TYR A 29 -23.14 -30.55 2.50
C TYR A 29 -21.83 -30.72 3.30
N ALA A 30 -21.79 -31.65 4.27
CA ALA A 30 -20.60 -31.95 5.06
C ALA A 30 -19.52 -32.67 4.24
N GLU A 31 -19.90 -33.71 3.50
CA GLU A 31 -18.98 -34.46 2.64
C GLU A 31 -18.46 -33.60 1.47
N LEU A 32 -19.33 -32.74 0.91
CA LEU A 32 -18.94 -31.80 -0.13
C LEU A 32 -17.92 -30.78 0.39
N ARG A 33 -18.10 -30.29 1.62
CA ARG A 33 -17.12 -29.40 2.26
C ARG A 33 -15.78 -30.08 2.47
N GLU A 34 -15.78 -31.32 2.98
CA GLU A 34 -14.55 -32.08 3.19
C GLU A 34 -13.82 -32.35 1.87
N TYR A 35 -14.57 -32.66 0.80
CA TYR A 35 -14.03 -32.78 -0.54
C TYR A 35 -13.38 -31.46 -1.02
N LEU A 36 -14.05 -30.32 -0.83
CA LEU A 36 -13.50 -29.00 -1.19
C LEU A 36 -12.25 -28.63 -0.37
N GLN A 37 -12.19 -29.02 0.91
CA GLN A 37 -11.01 -28.80 1.75
C GLN A 37 -9.82 -29.68 1.34
N ARG A 38 -10.09 -30.92 0.92
CA ARG A 38 -9.06 -31.88 0.52
C ARG A 38 -8.49 -31.59 -0.87
N HIS A 39 -9.30 -31.08 -1.80
CA HIS A 39 -8.92 -30.88 -3.20
C HIS A 39 -8.88 -29.41 -3.65
N GLY A 40 -9.24 -28.46 -2.79
CA GLY A 40 -9.17 -27.03 -3.07
C GLY A 40 -7.79 -26.43 -2.88
N ASP A 41 -7.51 -25.38 -3.64
CA ASP A 41 -6.42 -24.46 -3.30
C ASP A 41 -6.78 -23.64 -2.05
N VAL A 42 -5.85 -22.79 -1.60
CA VAL A 42 -6.00 -21.97 -0.38
C VAL A 42 -7.27 -21.11 -0.37
N ASN A 43 -7.94 -20.91 -1.53
CA ASN A 43 -9.19 -20.16 -1.67
C ASN A 43 -10.42 -21.02 -2.00
N GLY A 44 -10.28 -22.35 -2.09
CA GLY A 44 -11.39 -23.31 -2.26
C GLY A 44 -12.19 -23.21 -3.56
N THR A 45 -11.80 -22.31 -4.49
CA THR A 45 -12.62 -21.94 -5.65
C THR A 45 -12.26 -22.72 -6.91
N ASN A 46 -11.03 -23.21 -7.03
CA ASN A 46 -10.58 -23.94 -8.22
C ASN A 46 -10.85 -25.46 -8.19
N ALA A 47 -11.29 -26.02 -7.06
CA ALA A 47 -11.51 -27.46 -6.90
C ALA A 47 -12.57 -28.03 -7.88
N ILE A 48 -13.62 -27.25 -8.15
CA ILE A 48 -14.80 -27.72 -8.90
C ILE A 48 -14.58 -27.62 -10.41
N LEU A 49 -13.77 -26.65 -10.85
CA LEU A 49 -13.53 -26.41 -12.28
C LEU A 49 -12.75 -27.56 -12.95
N ASN A 50 -12.01 -28.33 -12.16
CA ASN A 50 -11.21 -29.46 -12.64
C ASN A 50 -11.95 -30.80 -12.60
N VAL A 51 -13.18 -30.84 -12.10
CA VAL A 51 -13.97 -32.08 -12.00
C VAL A 51 -14.55 -32.40 -13.38
N PRO A 52 -14.26 -33.58 -13.96
CA PRO A 52 -14.84 -34.00 -15.22
C PRO A 52 -16.37 -33.91 -15.18
N GLY A 53 -17.00 -33.54 -16.30
CA GLY A 53 -18.46 -33.52 -16.42
C GLY A 53 -19.17 -32.26 -15.90
N VAL A 54 -18.52 -31.36 -15.16
CA VAL A 54 -19.18 -30.17 -14.58
C VAL A 54 -19.73 -29.23 -15.66
N THR A 55 -19.03 -29.04 -16.77
CA THR A 55 -19.50 -28.23 -17.91
C THR A 55 -20.59 -28.92 -18.73
N ALA A 56 -20.67 -30.25 -18.65
CA ALA A 56 -21.65 -31.08 -19.35
C ALA A 56 -22.95 -31.30 -18.56
N LEU A 57 -23.01 -30.86 -17.30
CA LEU A 57 -24.24 -30.91 -16.50
C LEU A 57 -25.34 -30.00 -17.10
N PRO A 58 -26.61 -30.42 -17.05
CA PRO A 58 -27.75 -29.56 -17.36
C PRO A 58 -27.71 -28.24 -16.58
N ALA A 59 -28.33 -27.18 -17.12
CA ALA A 59 -28.31 -25.86 -16.48
C ALA A 59 -28.86 -25.88 -15.04
N GLY A 60 -29.94 -26.61 -14.78
CA GLY A 60 -30.51 -26.77 -13.44
C GLY A 60 -29.53 -27.41 -12.45
N ASP A 61 -28.88 -28.50 -12.87
CA ASP A 61 -27.91 -29.24 -12.04
C ASP A 61 -26.65 -28.41 -11.75
N ARG A 62 -26.20 -27.58 -12.70
CA ARG A 62 -25.08 -26.65 -12.46
C ARG A 62 -25.44 -25.58 -11.43
N THR A 63 -26.64 -25.01 -11.52
CA THR A 63 -27.13 -24.04 -10.53
C THR A 63 -27.27 -24.67 -9.15
N GLU A 64 -27.76 -25.90 -9.07
CA GLU A 64 -27.89 -26.63 -7.81
C GLU A 64 -26.53 -26.98 -7.20
N LEU A 65 -25.57 -27.43 -8.00
CA LEU A 65 -24.20 -27.68 -7.54
C LEU A 65 -23.56 -26.40 -7.00
N ALA A 66 -23.68 -25.28 -7.72
CA ALA A 66 -23.17 -23.99 -7.27
C ALA A 66 -23.80 -23.54 -5.94
N ARG A 67 -25.11 -23.74 -5.79
CA ARG A 67 -25.84 -23.48 -4.54
C ARG A 67 -25.33 -24.36 -3.39
N LYS A 68 -25.14 -25.67 -3.64
CA LYS A 68 -24.64 -26.61 -2.63
C LYS A 68 -23.22 -26.30 -2.18
N VAL A 69 -22.34 -25.97 -3.12
CA VAL A 69 -20.96 -25.56 -2.84
C VAL A 69 -20.93 -24.31 -1.95
N ASN A 70 -21.69 -23.27 -2.31
CA ASN A 70 -21.73 -22.04 -1.52
C ASN A 70 -22.27 -22.27 -0.11
N ALA A 71 -23.29 -23.12 0.04
CA ALA A 71 -23.81 -23.50 1.33
C ALA A 71 -22.80 -24.33 2.14
N ALA A 72 -22.08 -25.26 1.51
CA ALA A 72 -21.05 -26.08 2.15
C ALA A 72 -19.84 -25.26 2.63
N ILE A 73 -19.41 -24.25 1.87
CA ILE A 73 -18.36 -23.30 2.26
C ILE A 73 -18.83 -22.45 3.45
N SER A 74 -20.12 -22.11 3.48
CA SER A 74 -20.74 -21.28 4.52
C SER A 74 -21.09 -22.06 5.80
N LEU A 75 -20.96 -23.39 5.80
CA LEU A 75 -21.19 -24.17 7.01
C LEU A 75 -20.17 -23.77 8.09
N PRO A 76 -20.61 -23.46 9.32
CA PRO A 76 -19.68 -23.19 10.41
C PRO A 76 -18.74 -24.40 10.57
N THR A 77 -17.44 -24.16 10.64
CA THR A 77 -16.46 -25.20 10.96
C THR A 77 -16.82 -25.75 12.33
N PRO A 78 -16.96 -27.08 12.51
CA PRO A 78 -17.00 -27.65 13.85
C PRO A 78 -15.61 -27.45 14.45
N SER A 79 -15.36 -26.26 14.97
CA SER A 79 -14.15 -25.90 15.66
C SER A 79 -14.24 -26.55 17.03
N THR A 80 -13.63 -27.72 17.21
CA THR A 80 -13.22 -28.24 18.52
C THR A 80 -12.04 -27.43 19.04
N LEU A 81 -12.17 -26.10 19.03
CA LEU A 81 -11.23 -25.19 19.66
C LEU A 81 -11.98 -24.63 20.86
N ASP A 82 -11.67 -25.15 22.03
CA ASP A 82 -12.15 -24.62 23.30
C ASP A 82 -11.63 -23.18 23.42
N VAL A 83 -12.54 -22.24 23.19
CA VAL A 83 -12.28 -20.81 23.17
C VAL A 83 -11.83 -20.34 24.56
N ASP A 84 -12.35 -20.98 25.62
CA ASP A 84 -12.01 -20.63 27.00
C ASP A 84 -10.61 -21.13 27.38
N GLU A 85 -10.21 -22.33 26.92
CA GLU A 85 -8.83 -22.85 27.05
C GLU A 85 -7.82 -21.95 26.29
N LEU A 86 -8.21 -21.43 25.12
CA LEU A 86 -7.39 -20.50 24.34
C LEU A 86 -7.22 -19.14 25.06
N PHE A 87 -8.31 -18.56 25.58
CA PHE A 87 -8.26 -17.32 26.34
C PHE A 87 -7.47 -17.47 27.65
N LYS A 88 -7.59 -18.61 28.33
CA LYS A 88 -6.82 -18.93 29.54
C LYS A 88 -5.33 -19.04 29.25
N ARG A 89 -4.95 -19.64 28.12
CA ARG A 89 -3.54 -19.69 27.67
C ARG A 89 -3.00 -18.32 27.26
N LEU A 90 -3.81 -17.49 26.61
CA LEU A 90 -3.43 -16.12 26.22
C LEU A 90 -3.26 -15.19 27.43
N GLY A 91 -4.04 -15.37 28.50
CA GLY A 91 -3.94 -14.58 29.73
C GLY A 91 -2.74 -14.92 30.63
N CYS A 92 -2.07 -16.06 30.40
CA CYS A 92 -1.00 -16.57 31.26
C CYS A 92 0.43 -16.36 30.72
N ILE A 93 0.66 -15.46 29.76
CA ILE A 93 1.99 -15.22 29.19
C ILE A 93 2.56 -13.87 29.67
N PRO A 94 3.51 -13.86 30.64
CA PRO A 94 4.33 -12.69 30.92
C PRO A 94 5.66 -12.69 30.13
N GLN A 95 6.02 -11.51 29.61
CA GLN A 95 7.38 -10.96 29.57
C GLN A 95 8.49 -11.57 28.67
N GLU A 96 8.19 -12.42 27.68
CA GLU A 96 9.21 -12.82 26.67
C GLU A 96 9.34 -11.85 25.48
N TRP A 97 8.53 -10.79 25.43
CA TRP A 97 8.39 -9.88 24.28
C TRP A 97 9.51 -8.84 24.10
N ASN A 98 10.49 -8.81 24.99
CA ASN A 98 11.65 -7.92 24.90
C ASN A 98 12.83 -8.53 24.14
N LYS A 99 12.68 -9.73 23.55
CA LYS A 99 13.72 -10.29 22.67
C LYS A 99 13.48 -9.80 21.24
N PRO A 100 14.44 -9.10 20.61
CA PRO A 100 14.32 -8.74 19.20
C PRO A 100 14.09 -9.99 18.36
N ASP A 101 13.09 -9.91 17.48
CA ASP A 101 12.63 -10.97 16.58
C ASP A 101 13.84 -11.54 15.80
N THR A 102 14.29 -12.75 16.16
CA THR A 102 15.41 -13.44 15.49
C THR A 102 14.99 -14.08 14.16
N LEU A 103 13.75 -13.90 13.74
CA LEU A 103 13.22 -14.36 12.45
C LEU A 103 13.47 -13.37 11.30
N SER A 104 14.61 -12.67 11.34
CA SER A 104 15.22 -12.24 10.08
C SER A 104 15.73 -13.50 9.36
N PRO A 105 15.64 -13.59 8.01
CA PRO A 105 16.43 -14.57 7.29
C PRO A 105 17.86 -14.41 7.79
N THR A 106 18.43 -15.48 8.35
CA THR A 106 19.84 -15.47 8.72
C THR A 106 20.60 -15.23 7.42
N ILE A 107 20.92 -13.97 7.14
CA ILE A 107 22.01 -13.63 6.24
C ILE A 107 23.21 -14.21 6.98
N ARG A 108 23.59 -15.44 6.61
CA ARG A 108 24.87 -16.00 7.00
C ARG A 108 25.90 -15.00 6.50
N ARG A 109 26.41 -14.18 7.41
CA ARG A 109 27.70 -13.54 7.23
C ARG A 109 28.72 -14.66 7.29
N ASP A 110 28.85 -15.39 6.18
CA ASP A 110 30.03 -16.17 5.90
C ASP A 110 31.14 -15.13 5.66
N SER A 111 31.68 -14.58 6.75
CA SER A 111 32.92 -13.81 6.78
C SER A 111 34.07 -14.76 6.47
N THR A 112 34.11 -15.25 5.23
CA THR A 112 35.34 -15.75 4.65
C THR A 112 35.98 -14.54 4.02
N HIS A 113 37.05 -14.05 4.65
CA HIS A 113 37.94 -13.03 4.13
C HIS A 113 38.52 -13.51 2.78
N SER A 114 37.77 -13.30 1.70
CA SER A 114 38.29 -13.32 0.34
C SER A 114 38.63 -11.87 -0.02
N SER A 115 39.79 -11.45 0.46
CA SER A 115 40.50 -10.27 0.01
C SER A 115 40.79 -10.42 -1.49
N ASN A 116 39.84 -9.99 -2.33
CA ASN A 116 39.95 -9.60 -3.74
C ASN A 116 38.53 -9.41 -4.31
N ALA A 117 37.79 -8.44 -3.76
CA ALA A 117 36.54 -7.99 -4.38
C ALA A 117 36.85 -6.73 -5.19
N THR A 118 36.76 -6.85 -6.51
CA THR A 118 36.60 -5.72 -7.43
C THR A 118 35.59 -4.76 -6.83
N ARG A 119 35.97 -3.48 -6.68
CA ARG A 119 35.05 -2.41 -6.25
C ARG A 119 33.75 -2.56 -7.05
N PRO A 120 32.59 -2.78 -6.41
CA PRO A 120 31.32 -2.61 -7.09
C PRO A 120 31.32 -1.20 -7.66
N ASP A 121 30.89 -1.01 -8.91
CA ASP A 121 30.64 0.33 -9.44
C ASP A 121 29.81 1.12 -8.41
N ASP A 122 30.35 2.27 -7.99
CA ASP A 122 29.90 3.10 -6.85
C ASP A 122 28.47 3.66 -7.01
N ASP A 123 27.80 3.43 -8.15
CA ASP A 123 26.54 4.08 -8.52
C ASP A 123 25.32 3.15 -8.49
N MET A 124 25.36 2.03 -7.75
CA MET A 124 24.17 1.17 -7.64
C MET A 124 23.12 1.82 -6.74
N PRO A 125 21.97 2.33 -7.27
CA PRO A 125 20.98 3.10 -6.51
C PRO A 125 20.25 2.28 -5.42
N GLY A 126 20.57 0.99 -5.30
CA GLY A 126 19.98 0.08 -4.33
C GLY A 126 20.68 0.05 -2.97
N ALA A 127 21.94 0.50 -2.86
CA ALA A 127 22.73 0.33 -1.63
C ALA A 127 22.14 1.11 -0.44
N GLN A 128 21.73 2.36 -0.66
CA GLN A 128 21.15 3.22 0.39
C GLN A 128 19.95 2.58 1.08
N GLU A 129 19.04 1.97 0.32
CA GLU A 129 17.80 1.41 0.85
C GLU A 129 18.01 0.11 1.61
N VAL A 130 19.02 -0.69 1.24
CA VAL A 130 19.44 -1.85 2.03
C VAL A 130 19.86 -1.37 3.42
N VAL A 131 20.66 -0.30 3.47
CA VAL A 131 21.08 0.32 4.73
C VAL A 131 19.89 0.88 5.51
N CYS A 132 19.00 1.65 4.88
CA CYS A 132 17.79 2.17 5.53
C CYS A 132 16.93 1.05 6.10
N ARG A 133 16.78 -0.08 5.39
CA ARG A 133 16.06 -1.25 5.88
C ARG A 133 16.67 -1.81 7.16
N GLU A 134 17.99 -2.00 7.17
CA GLU A 134 18.70 -2.54 8.33
C GLU A 134 18.59 -1.60 9.53
N LEU A 135 18.77 -0.30 9.31
CA LEU A 135 18.65 0.71 10.36
C LEU A 135 17.21 0.84 10.88
N LEU A 136 16.20 0.77 10.02
CA LEU A 136 14.81 0.71 10.46
C LEU A 136 14.61 -0.44 11.46
N VAL A 137 15.10 -1.64 11.15
CA VAL A 137 15.00 -2.80 12.06
C VAL A 137 15.78 -2.58 13.36
N GLU A 138 17.00 -2.06 13.26
CA GLU A 138 17.89 -1.81 14.42
C GLU A 138 17.30 -0.78 15.39
N TYR A 139 16.65 0.27 14.87
CA TYR A 139 16.00 1.31 15.65
C TYR A 139 14.54 0.95 16.02
N GLY A 140 14.14 -0.32 15.87
CA GLY A 140 12.85 -0.84 16.30
C GLY A 140 11.67 -0.47 15.41
N ALA A 141 11.92 0.12 14.25
CA ALA A 141 10.93 0.33 13.20
C ALA A 141 10.69 -0.97 12.42
N ARG A 142 9.67 -0.96 11.54
CA ARG A 142 9.34 -2.10 10.69
C ARG A 142 9.37 -1.71 9.23
N PRO A 143 10.35 -2.21 8.45
CA PRO A 143 10.36 -1.99 7.02
C PRO A 143 9.05 -2.42 6.35
N ILE A 144 8.52 -1.57 5.47
CA ILE A 144 7.24 -1.84 4.83
C ILE A 144 7.27 -3.03 3.86
N CYS A 145 8.43 -3.25 3.24
CA CYS A 145 8.69 -4.33 2.32
C CYS A 145 10.13 -4.85 2.48
N SER A 146 10.39 -6.03 1.92
CA SER A 146 11.76 -6.50 1.71
C SER A 146 12.43 -5.81 0.52
N ILE A 147 13.75 -5.93 0.40
CA ILE A 147 14.49 -5.39 -0.75
C ILE A 147 14.06 -6.11 -2.03
N GLU A 148 13.80 -7.42 -1.95
CA GLU A 148 13.32 -8.22 -3.07
C GLU A 148 11.90 -7.83 -3.50
N GLU A 149 11.01 -7.57 -2.54
CA GLU A 149 9.64 -7.07 -2.80
C GLU A 149 9.67 -5.66 -3.43
N ARG A 150 10.63 -4.82 -3.06
CA ARG A 150 10.82 -3.50 -3.67
C ARG A 150 11.34 -3.62 -5.11
N ASP A 151 12.36 -4.44 -5.32
CA ASP A 151 13.01 -4.62 -6.64
C ASP A 151 12.11 -5.39 -7.61
N ASN A 152 11.23 -6.24 -7.08
CA ASN A 152 10.27 -7.04 -7.83
C ASN A 152 8.87 -6.80 -7.24
N PRO A 153 8.29 -5.60 -7.45
CA PRO A 153 7.00 -5.25 -6.88
C PRO A 153 5.97 -6.28 -7.32
N PRO A 154 5.21 -6.86 -6.38
CA PRO A 154 4.18 -7.82 -6.72
C PRO A 154 3.13 -7.16 -7.62
N THR A 155 2.39 -7.97 -8.37
CA THR A 155 1.31 -7.47 -9.22
C THR A 155 0.34 -6.59 -8.40
N PRO A 156 -0.26 -5.55 -8.98
CA PRO A 156 -1.07 -4.55 -8.27
C PRO A 156 -2.22 -5.10 -7.41
N THR A 157 -2.59 -6.37 -7.62
CA THR A 157 -3.62 -7.10 -6.86
C THR A 157 -3.15 -7.61 -5.49
N ALA A 158 -1.86 -7.56 -5.18
CA ALA A 158 -1.35 -8.04 -3.90
C ALA A 158 -1.59 -7.01 -2.77
N SER A 159 -2.08 -7.46 -1.61
CA SER A 159 -2.33 -6.58 -0.45
C SER A 159 -1.08 -5.81 0.03
N ASN A 160 0.14 -6.34 -0.20
CA ASN A 160 1.38 -5.64 0.14
C ASN A 160 1.69 -4.49 -0.83
N TYR A 161 1.13 -4.50 -2.04
CA TYR A 161 1.34 -3.45 -3.03
C TYR A 161 0.70 -2.13 -2.59
N GLU A 162 -0.52 -2.17 -2.05
CA GLU A 162 -1.21 -0.98 -1.51
C GLU A 162 -0.37 -0.29 -0.42
N ALA A 163 0.31 -1.09 0.40
CA ALA A 163 1.16 -0.61 1.47
C ALA A 163 2.36 0.15 0.93
N VAL A 164 3.12 -0.45 0.02
CA VAL A 164 4.27 0.19 -0.62
C VAL A 164 3.84 1.43 -1.40
N TRP A 165 2.71 1.36 -2.10
CA TRP A 165 2.17 2.49 -2.87
C TRP A 165 1.88 3.73 -2.02
N SER A 166 1.52 3.53 -0.75
CA SER A 166 1.29 4.64 0.17
C SER A 166 2.53 5.50 0.47
N TRP A 167 3.73 5.02 0.10
CA TRP A 167 5.02 5.72 0.23
C TRP A 167 5.54 6.27 -1.10
N LEU A 168 4.88 6.02 -2.22
CA LEU A 168 5.32 6.55 -3.51
C LEU A 168 4.72 7.94 -3.74
N ARG A 169 5.39 8.84 -4.48
CA ARG A 169 4.84 10.16 -4.84
C ARG A 169 3.86 10.02 -6.00
N GLU A 170 4.21 9.20 -6.98
CA GLU A 170 3.36 8.84 -8.10
C GLU A 170 2.89 7.40 -8.10
N ARG A 171 2.02 7.08 -9.05
CA ARG A 171 1.60 5.70 -9.27
C ARG A 171 2.80 4.84 -9.69
N PRO A 172 3.00 3.65 -9.11
CA PRO A 172 4.12 2.74 -9.42
C PRO A 172 4.23 2.35 -10.90
N GLU A 173 3.13 2.38 -11.66
CA GLU A 173 3.17 2.08 -13.09
C GLU A 173 3.82 3.20 -13.93
N SER A 174 3.90 4.42 -13.39
CA SER A 174 4.58 5.54 -14.03
C SER A 174 6.10 5.43 -13.90
N GLU A 175 6.85 6.07 -14.80
CA GLU A 175 8.32 6.13 -14.69
C GLU A 175 8.76 6.79 -13.38
N VAL A 176 8.06 7.86 -12.98
CA VAL A 176 8.29 8.56 -11.71
C VAL A 176 8.04 7.61 -10.53
N GLY A 177 6.95 6.85 -10.55
CA GLY A 177 6.65 5.89 -9.49
C GLY A 177 7.64 4.72 -9.42
N ARG A 178 8.19 4.27 -10.54
CA ARG A 178 9.30 3.30 -10.56
C ARG A 178 10.57 3.87 -9.93
N GLN A 179 10.83 5.15 -10.14
CA GLN A 179 11.96 5.81 -9.50
C GLN A 179 11.70 6.03 -8.00
N ASP A 180 10.50 6.43 -7.61
CA ASP A 180 10.08 6.57 -6.21
C ASP A 180 10.18 5.23 -5.45
N MET A 181 9.97 4.11 -6.14
CA MET A 181 10.11 2.77 -5.54
C MET A 181 11.52 2.54 -4.98
N LYS A 182 12.53 3.18 -5.58
CA LYS A 182 13.93 3.09 -5.13
C LYS A 182 14.21 3.92 -3.88
N SER A 183 13.26 4.71 -3.38
CA SER A 183 13.42 5.54 -2.20
C SER A 183 12.41 5.23 -1.08
N VAL A 184 11.61 4.15 -1.19
CA VAL A 184 10.55 3.85 -0.22
C VAL A 184 11.05 3.70 1.21
N LEU A 185 12.16 2.98 1.43
CA LEU A 185 12.68 2.72 2.77
C LEU A 185 13.41 3.93 3.35
N SER A 186 14.00 4.77 2.50
CA SER A 186 14.58 6.06 2.89
C SER A 186 13.49 7.06 3.31
N GLU A 187 12.36 7.12 2.60
CA GLU A 187 11.20 7.90 3.03
C GLU A 187 10.61 7.37 4.34
N GLN A 188 10.55 6.04 4.51
CA GLN A 188 10.14 5.42 5.78
C GLN A 188 11.11 5.74 6.93
N TRP A 189 12.43 5.75 6.66
CA TRP A 189 13.45 6.15 7.62
C TRP A 189 13.27 7.59 8.09
N ALA A 190 13.10 8.53 7.16
CA ALA A 190 12.83 9.93 7.51
C ALA A 190 11.55 10.08 8.35
N ARG A 191 10.48 9.40 7.94
CA ARG A 191 9.20 9.41 8.65
C ARG A 191 9.29 8.81 10.05
N TRP A 192 10.10 7.77 10.24
CA TRP A 192 10.38 7.20 11.56
C TRP A 192 11.03 8.24 12.48
N TRP A 193 11.95 9.06 11.97
CA TRP A 193 12.56 10.13 12.77
C TRP A 193 11.61 11.29 13.07
N GLU A 194 10.67 11.63 12.19
CA GLU A 194 9.57 12.55 12.52
C GLU A 194 8.72 12.04 13.69
N PHE A 195 8.40 10.74 13.69
CA PHE A 195 7.73 10.08 14.80
C PHE A 195 8.56 10.18 16.07
N ARG A 196 9.83 9.79 16.02
CA ARG A 196 10.71 9.81 17.19
C ARG A 196 10.86 11.23 17.75
N LYS A 197 11.07 12.24 16.89
CA LYS A 197 11.09 13.66 17.31
C LYS A 197 9.78 14.07 17.99
N SER A 198 8.64 13.66 17.43
CA SER A 198 7.32 13.92 18.04
C SER A 198 7.19 13.24 19.41
N GLN A 199 7.68 12.00 19.54
CA GLN A 199 7.70 11.24 20.79
C GLN A 199 8.46 11.97 21.91
N TRP A 200 9.65 12.51 21.63
CA TRP A 200 10.41 13.33 22.58
C TRP A 200 9.69 14.64 22.92
N HIS A 201 9.06 15.28 21.93
CA HIS A 201 8.31 16.51 22.15
C HIS A 201 7.15 16.35 23.12
N HIS A 202 6.33 15.30 22.97
CA HIS A 202 5.20 15.06 23.89
C HIS A 202 5.60 14.68 25.31
N ARG A 203 6.89 14.44 25.56
CA ARG A 203 7.46 14.18 26.89
C ARG A 203 8.12 15.42 27.51
N GLY A 204 8.05 16.58 26.84
CA GLY A 204 8.68 17.82 27.32
C GLY A 204 10.21 17.78 27.25
N ILE A 205 10.77 16.86 26.47
CA ILE A 205 12.22 16.67 26.31
C ILE A 205 12.66 16.96 24.87
N SER A 206 11.88 17.70 24.08
CA SER A 206 12.28 18.12 22.72
C SER A 206 13.53 19.00 22.70
N ASP A 207 13.71 19.81 23.74
CA ASP A 207 14.85 20.71 23.88
C ASP A 207 16.07 19.98 24.46
N SER A 208 15.89 18.72 24.88
CA SER A 208 17.02 17.90 25.27
C SER A 208 17.89 17.62 24.04
N MET A 209 19.21 17.72 24.23
CA MET A 209 20.17 17.29 23.21
C MET A 209 20.12 15.78 22.97
N GLU A 210 19.40 15.01 23.80
CA GLU A 210 19.33 13.54 23.70
C GLU A 210 18.66 13.08 22.40
N GLY A 211 17.49 13.62 22.05
CA GLY A 211 16.79 13.27 20.81
C GLY A 211 17.62 13.60 19.57
N TYR A 212 18.24 14.79 19.56
CA TYR A 212 19.15 15.17 18.47
C TYR A 212 20.42 14.31 18.41
N SER A 213 21.01 13.95 19.55
CA SER A 213 22.20 13.09 19.60
C SER A 213 21.89 11.69 19.06
N ALA A 214 20.71 11.13 19.38
CA ALA A 214 20.26 9.85 18.85
C ALA A 214 20.05 9.91 17.33
N PHE A 215 19.41 10.98 16.83
CA PHE A 215 19.26 11.22 15.39
C PHE A 215 20.62 11.34 14.68
N LEU A 216 21.52 12.16 15.22
CA LEU A 216 22.85 12.36 14.66
C LEU A 216 23.66 11.06 14.64
N ALA A 217 23.58 10.24 15.70
CA ALA A 217 24.25 8.94 15.74
C ALA A 217 23.72 8.01 14.62
N ALA A 218 22.41 8.01 14.39
CA ALA A 218 21.78 7.20 13.36
C ALA A 218 22.11 7.66 11.93
N GLU A 219 22.14 8.97 11.68
CA GLU A 219 22.56 9.54 10.39
C GLU A 219 24.04 9.29 10.11
N LYS A 220 24.90 9.36 11.12
CA LYS A 220 26.31 8.96 10.98
C LYS A 220 26.45 7.49 10.62
N GLU A 221 25.67 6.63 11.24
CA GLU A 221 25.68 5.21 10.92
C GLU A 221 25.16 4.93 9.50
N LEU A 222 24.12 5.63 9.06
CA LEU A 222 23.63 5.60 7.68
C LEU A 222 24.74 5.96 6.69
N LEU A 223 25.42 7.09 6.90
CA LEU A 223 26.52 7.53 6.04
C LEU A 223 27.70 6.54 6.07
N ARG A 224 28.09 6.03 7.23
CA ARG A 224 29.17 5.04 7.34
C ARG A 224 28.86 3.76 6.57
N ARG A 225 27.65 3.23 6.69
CA ARG A 225 27.22 2.02 5.96
C ARG A 225 27.08 2.24 4.46
N GLN A 226 26.85 3.48 4.03
CA GLN A 226 26.91 3.88 2.62
C GLN A 226 28.34 4.04 2.08
N GLY A 227 29.37 3.95 2.94
CA GLY A 227 30.76 4.17 2.56
C GLY A 227 31.22 5.63 2.67
N GLU A 228 30.34 6.53 3.14
CA GLU A 228 30.56 7.97 3.27
C GLU A 228 31.16 8.35 4.63
N TRP A 229 32.20 7.63 5.07
CA TRP A 229 32.84 7.81 6.38
C TRP A 229 33.39 9.22 6.60
N LYS A 230 33.85 9.89 5.53
CA LYS A 230 34.36 11.27 5.61
C LYS A 230 33.27 12.26 6.00
N LEU A 231 32.05 12.09 5.49
CA LEU A 231 30.90 12.93 5.81
C LEU A 231 30.39 12.62 7.23
N ALA A 232 30.35 11.35 7.61
CA ALA A 232 29.91 10.94 8.95
C ALA A 232 30.72 11.57 10.10
N ASP A 233 32.02 11.81 9.90
CA ASP A 233 32.92 12.35 10.92
C ASP A 233 33.22 13.85 10.74
N ASN A 234 32.65 14.51 9.73
CA ASN A 234 32.89 15.92 9.44
C ASN A 234 32.06 16.85 10.36
N PRO A 235 32.70 17.73 11.15
CA PRO A 235 31.99 18.66 12.02
C PRO A 235 31.08 19.65 11.29
N ARG A 236 31.39 20.03 10.04
CA ARG A 236 30.53 20.93 9.25
C ARG A 236 29.20 20.27 8.90
N ASP A 237 29.18 18.95 8.80
CA ASP A 237 27.94 18.22 8.52
C ASP A 237 27.05 18.17 9.76
N HIS A 238 27.56 18.42 10.96
CA HIS A 238 26.72 18.53 12.17
C HIS A 238 25.77 19.73 12.10
N GLU A 239 26.18 20.88 11.53
CA GLU A 239 25.30 22.04 11.38
C GLU A 239 24.17 21.74 10.37
N ALA A 240 24.50 21.05 9.27
CA ALA A 240 23.51 20.61 8.30
C ALA A 240 22.52 19.60 8.92
N GLN A 241 23.01 18.62 9.67
CA GLN A 241 22.16 17.65 10.38
C GLN A 241 21.29 18.30 11.46
N GLN A 242 21.82 19.31 12.16
CA GLN A 242 21.04 20.09 13.11
C GLN A 242 19.91 20.86 12.41
N SER A 243 20.20 21.46 11.26
CA SER A 243 19.20 22.16 10.45
C SER A 243 18.10 21.19 9.96
N ILE A 244 18.49 20.00 9.48
CA ILE A 244 17.56 18.94 9.10
C ILE A 244 16.69 18.58 10.31
N TRP A 245 17.29 18.23 11.45
CA TRP A 245 16.57 17.89 12.67
C TRP A 245 15.60 19.00 13.09
N GLN A 246 16.01 20.26 13.08
CA GLN A 246 15.16 21.39 13.45
C GLN A 246 13.98 21.56 12.48
N SER A 247 14.22 21.38 11.18
CA SER A 247 13.19 21.48 10.14
C SER A 247 12.21 20.30 10.10
N MET A 248 12.56 19.15 10.69
CA MET A 248 11.65 18.01 10.77
C MET A 248 10.35 18.40 11.48
N HIS A 249 9.23 17.96 10.92
CA HIS A 249 7.93 18.26 11.47
C HIS A 249 7.73 17.58 12.84
N VAL A 250 7.21 18.34 13.81
CA VAL A 250 6.80 17.84 15.12
C VAL A 250 5.29 17.77 15.14
N SER A 251 4.76 16.56 15.33
CA SER A 251 3.31 16.35 15.35
C SER A 251 2.70 16.92 16.62
N GLN A 252 1.94 18.01 16.51
CA GLN A 252 1.24 18.62 17.64
C GLN A 252 -0.08 17.88 17.92
N GLN A 253 0.02 16.70 18.53
CA GLN A 253 -1.14 15.85 18.81
C GLN A 253 -2.07 16.37 19.92
N ILE A 254 -1.54 17.29 20.72
CA ILE A 254 -2.19 17.99 21.82
C ILE A 254 -1.78 19.47 21.76
N PRO A 255 -2.59 20.40 22.31
CA PRO A 255 -2.20 21.81 22.42
C PRO A 255 -0.92 21.99 23.27
N HIS A 256 -0.17 23.07 23.03
CA HIS A 256 1.15 23.31 23.62
C HIS A 256 1.19 23.35 25.15
N ASP A 257 0.09 23.69 25.81
CA ASP A 257 0.03 23.86 27.27
C ASP A 257 -0.22 22.52 28.01
N HIS A 258 -0.32 21.41 27.29
CA HIS A 258 -0.58 20.09 27.85
C HIS A 258 0.69 19.25 27.98
N GLY A 259 0.72 18.43 29.03
CA GLY A 259 1.86 17.59 29.36
C GLY A 259 1.79 16.18 28.76
N PHE A 260 2.72 15.34 29.21
CA PHE A 260 2.81 13.93 28.83
C PHE A 260 1.56 13.12 29.21
N LEU A 261 0.89 13.48 30.31
CA LEU A 261 -0.30 12.76 30.78
C LEU A 261 -1.46 12.89 29.78
N GLU A 262 -1.77 14.11 29.35
CA GLU A 262 -2.82 14.37 28.37
C GLU A 262 -2.48 13.79 27.00
N TYR A 263 -1.20 13.78 26.63
CA TYR A 263 -0.74 13.05 25.45
C TYR A 263 -1.08 11.56 25.57
N SER A 264 -0.72 10.92 26.69
CA SER A 264 -0.99 9.50 26.93
C SER A 264 -2.49 9.18 26.86
N GLU A 265 -3.33 9.99 27.47
CA GLU A 265 -4.80 9.85 27.37
C GLU A 265 -5.30 10.04 25.93
N ALA A 266 -4.68 10.95 25.16
CA ALA A 266 -5.02 11.14 23.76
C ALA A 266 -4.65 9.94 22.89
N VAL A 267 -3.48 9.33 23.12
CA VAL A 267 -3.08 8.08 22.46
C VAL A 267 -4.05 6.95 22.82
N GLU A 268 -4.36 6.77 24.10
CA GLU A 268 -5.29 5.74 24.56
C GLU A 268 -6.67 5.91 23.93
N ARG A 269 -7.20 7.15 23.90
CA ARG A 269 -8.50 7.47 23.29
C ARG A 269 -8.55 7.14 21.80
N ARG A 270 -7.49 7.46 21.04
CA ARG A 270 -7.42 7.15 19.60
C ARG A 270 -7.31 5.64 19.34
N LEU A 271 -6.63 4.90 20.21
CA LEU A 271 -6.44 3.46 20.07
C LEU A 271 -7.60 2.63 20.65
N ALA A 272 -8.44 3.19 21.53
CA ALA A 272 -9.55 2.51 22.19
C ALA A 272 -10.52 1.77 21.23
N PRO A 273 -10.91 2.32 20.06
CA PRO A 273 -11.79 1.63 19.11
C PRO A 273 -11.25 0.27 18.63
N HIS A 274 -9.93 0.05 18.71
CA HIS A 274 -9.28 -1.15 18.20
C HIS A 274 -9.22 -2.30 19.23
N ARG A 275 -9.63 -2.05 20.49
CA ARG A 275 -9.79 -3.06 21.56
C ARG A 275 -8.57 -3.97 21.73
N PHE A 276 -7.39 -3.37 21.85
CA PHE A 276 -6.19 -4.12 22.20
C PHE A 276 -6.36 -4.80 23.56
N GLN A 277 -5.93 -6.06 23.65
CA GLN A 277 -5.99 -6.82 24.91
C GLN A 277 -4.91 -6.36 25.91
N LEU A 278 -3.83 -5.81 25.39
CA LEU A 278 -2.73 -5.31 26.21
C LEU A 278 -2.97 -3.86 26.59
N PRO A 279 -2.81 -3.51 27.89
CA PRO A 279 -2.90 -2.13 28.31
C PRO A 279 -1.80 -1.32 27.64
N LEU A 280 -2.16 -0.14 27.14
CA LEU A 280 -1.21 0.82 26.63
C LEU A 280 -0.60 1.58 27.81
N GLU A 281 0.67 1.32 28.11
CA GLU A 281 1.41 2.06 29.14
C GLU A 281 2.57 2.83 28.48
N LEU A 282 2.35 4.12 28.17
CA LEU A 282 3.42 4.99 27.70
C LEU A 282 4.34 5.36 28.86
N LYS A 283 5.66 5.30 28.63
CA LYS A 283 6.66 5.68 29.63
C LYS A 283 7.14 7.12 29.39
N PRO A 284 7.39 7.91 30.46
CA PRO A 284 7.95 9.25 30.34
C PRO A 284 9.29 9.27 29.58
N ASN A 285 10.10 8.22 29.71
CA ASN A 285 11.33 8.04 28.94
C ASN A 285 11.06 7.10 27.73
N PRO A 286 11.28 7.55 26.48
CA PRO A 286 11.09 6.70 25.29
C PRO A 286 11.96 5.44 25.28
N HIS A 287 13.11 5.45 25.95
CA HIS A 287 14.04 4.32 26.00
C HIS A 287 13.55 3.19 26.91
N GLU A 288 12.59 3.47 27.81
CA GLU A 288 12.00 2.49 28.72
C GLU A 288 10.74 1.84 28.15
N GLN A 289 10.28 2.29 26.97
CA GLN A 289 9.12 1.68 26.32
C GLN A 289 9.46 0.34 25.71
N SER A 290 8.55 -0.62 25.87
CA SER A 290 8.62 -1.88 25.15
C SER A 290 8.51 -1.65 23.64
N THR A 291 9.09 -2.55 22.83
CA THR A 291 8.95 -2.51 21.36
C THR A 291 7.47 -2.49 20.94
N TRP A 292 6.60 -3.22 21.66
CA TRP A 292 5.16 -3.22 21.42
C TRP A 292 4.52 -1.86 21.70
N THR A 293 4.80 -1.26 22.84
CA THR A 293 4.29 0.06 23.22
C THR A 293 4.75 1.14 22.23
N ASN A 294 6.04 1.14 21.88
CA ASN A 294 6.62 2.08 20.91
C ASN A 294 5.93 1.95 19.53
N TRP A 295 5.59 0.72 19.14
CA TRP A 295 4.87 0.46 17.90
C TRP A 295 3.41 0.93 17.95
N LEU A 296 2.69 0.72 19.04
CA LEU A 296 1.35 1.27 19.23
C LEU A 296 1.35 2.80 19.18
N GLU A 297 2.35 3.43 19.78
CA GLU A 297 2.54 4.88 19.74
C GLU A 297 2.80 5.36 18.30
N TYR A 298 3.58 4.62 17.50
CA TYR A 298 3.78 4.91 16.07
C TYR A 298 2.50 4.79 15.25
N VAL A 299 1.68 3.75 15.48
CA VAL A 299 0.38 3.62 14.81
C VAL A 299 -0.55 4.78 15.16
N ASN A 300 -0.57 5.19 16.42
CA ASN A 300 -1.28 6.40 16.83
C ASN A 300 -0.75 7.66 16.12
N PHE A 301 0.57 7.80 15.96
CA PHE A 301 1.17 8.91 15.22
C PHE A 301 0.68 8.96 13.75
N GLU A 302 0.65 7.83 13.05
CA GLU A 302 0.15 7.79 11.67
C GLU A 302 -1.37 8.02 11.60
N GLN A 303 -2.14 7.56 12.59
CA GLN A 303 -3.57 7.83 12.71
C GLN A 303 -3.85 9.32 12.95
N TRP A 304 -3.11 9.97 13.86
CA TRP A 304 -3.22 11.41 14.07
C TRP A 304 -2.89 12.20 12.80
N HIS A 305 -1.86 11.80 12.05
CA HIS A 305 -1.51 12.48 10.82
C HIS A 305 -2.63 12.38 9.77
N LEU A 306 -3.36 11.27 9.73
CA LEU A 306 -4.55 11.14 8.91
C LEU A 306 -5.64 12.13 9.34
N GLU A 307 -5.93 12.20 10.63
CA GLU A 307 -6.93 13.13 11.20
C GLU A 307 -6.58 14.59 10.88
N ASP A 308 -5.31 14.97 11.02
CA ASP A 308 -4.83 16.31 10.68
C ASP A 308 -5.00 16.62 9.19
N LEU A 309 -4.61 15.69 8.30
CA LEU A 309 -4.81 15.84 6.86
C LEU A 309 -6.29 15.97 6.49
N GLU A 310 -7.17 15.16 7.08
CA GLU A 310 -8.62 15.20 6.84
C GLU A 310 -9.25 16.50 7.35
N LYS A 311 -8.82 16.99 8.51
CA LYS A 311 -9.23 18.30 9.05
C LYS A 311 -8.81 19.43 8.11
N ASN A 312 -7.55 19.44 7.68
CA ASN A 312 -7.01 20.45 6.76
C ASN A 312 -7.70 20.40 5.40
N ALA A 313 -7.99 19.20 4.88
CA ALA A 313 -8.73 19.04 3.64
C ALA A 313 -10.18 19.48 3.74
N SER A 314 -10.82 19.30 4.89
CA SER A 314 -12.19 19.77 5.12
C SER A 314 -12.24 21.30 5.11
N ALA A 315 -11.28 21.96 5.75
CA ALA A 315 -11.13 23.41 5.70
C ALA A 315 -10.83 23.91 4.27
N MET A 316 -9.88 23.26 3.57
CA MET A 316 -9.53 23.62 2.19
C MET A 316 -10.62 23.31 1.17
N GLY A 317 -11.40 22.24 1.37
CA GLY A 317 -12.41 21.79 0.42
C GLY A 317 -13.52 22.82 0.21
N GLU A 318 -13.91 23.51 1.28
CA GLU A 318 -14.87 24.60 1.21
C GLU A 318 -14.31 25.76 0.38
N ASP A 319 -13.11 26.25 0.71
CA ASP A 319 -12.53 27.46 0.12
C ASP A 319 -11.94 27.26 -1.28
N CYS A 320 -11.25 26.15 -1.51
CA CYS A 320 -10.45 25.93 -2.73
C CYS A 320 -11.20 25.15 -3.81
N HIS A 321 -12.21 24.37 -3.45
CA HIS A 321 -12.95 23.56 -4.41
C HIS A 321 -14.41 24.00 -4.51
N TRP A 322 -15.13 23.98 -3.38
CA TRP A 322 -16.57 24.15 -3.40
C TRP A 322 -17.03 25.58 -3.74
N VAL A 323 -16.41 26.59 -3.13
CA VAL A 323 -16.71 28.00 -3.41
C VAL A 323 -16.38 28.37 -4.87
N PRO A 324 -15.17 28.09 -5.41
CA PRO A 324 -14.86 28.35 -6.82
C PRO A 324 -15.77 27.58 -7.78
N TRP A 325 -16.11 26.33 -7.46
CA TRP A 325 -17.03 25.53 -8.27
C TRP A 325 -18.45 26.11 -8.30
N LYS A 326 -18.98 26.50 -7.14
CA LYS A 326 -20.29 27.16 -7.03
C LYS A 326 -20.31 28.45 -7.84
N LYS A 327 -19.26 29.27 -7.69
CA LYS A 327 -19.11 30.53 -8.45
C LYS A 327 -19.03 30.27 -9.95
N LEU A 328 -18.17 29.35 -10.39
CA LEU A 328 -18.05 28.98 -11.80
C LEU A 328 -19.38 28.48 -12.37
N ARG A 329 -20.14 27.68 -11.60
CA ARG A 329 -21.46 27.20 -12.01
C ARG A 329 -22.47 28.35 -12.16
N SER A 330 -22.53 29.26 -11.19
CA SER A 330 -23.41 30.44 -11.24
C SER A 330 -23.04 31.40 -12.38
N ASP A 331 -21.75 31.71 -12.53
CA ASP A 331 -21.24 32.61 -13.57
C ASP A 331 -21.42 32.01 -14.96
N LYS A 332 -21.25 30.69 -15.11
CA LYS A 332 -21.57 29.98 -16.35
C LYS A 332 -23.06 30.06 -16.69
N GLN A 333 -23.95 29.91 -15.71
CA GLN A 333 -25.40 30.06 -15.93
C GLN A 333 -25.75 31.49 -16.35
N ALA A 334 -25.19 32.50 -15.67
CA ALA A 334 -25.38 33.90 -16.02
C ALA A 334 -24.84 34.22 -17.41
N ALA A 335 -23.65 33.72 -17.76
CA ALA A 335 -23.05 33.88 -19.08
C ALA A 335 -23.83 33.16 -20.18
N ALA A 336 -24.41 32.00 -19.91
CA ALA A 336 -25.26 31.30 -20.88
C ALA A 336 -26.53 32.08 -21.20
N GLU A 337 -27.17 32.68 -20.19
CA GLU A 337 -28.34 33.55 -20.41
C GLU A 337 -27.98 34.85 -21.13
N LYS A 338 -26.87 35.50 -20.73
CA LYS A 338 -26.34 36.67 -21.45
C LYS A 338 -25.95 36.36 -22.90
N SER A 339 -25.34 35.21 -23.14
CA SER A 339 -24.91 34.79 -24.49
C SER A 339 -26.10 34.58 -25.43
N LYS A 340 -27.23 34.07 -24.92
CA LYS A 340 -28.49 34.00 -25.70
C LYS A 340 -28.97 35.39 -26.11
N ASP A 341 -28.92 36.36 -25.19
CA ASP A 341 -29.32 37.75 -25.46
C ASP A 341 -28.33 38.48 -26.40
N LEU A 342 -27.03 38.25 -26.21
CA LEU A 342 -25.97 38.81 -27.07
C LEU A 342 -26.01 38.24 -28.49
N ARG A 343 -26.29 36.93 -28.66
CA ARG A 343 -26.46 36.33 -30.00
C ARG A 343 -27.60 36.95 -30.80
N LEU A 344 -28.62 37.47 -30.14
CA LEU A 344 -29.72 38.20 -30.78
C LEU A 344 -29.34 39.64 -31.16
N LYS A 345 -28.27 40.19 -30.59
CA LYS A 345 -27.84 41.60 -30.76
C LYS A 345 -26.54 41.77 -31.54
N LEU A 346 -25.85 40.68 -31.86
CA LEU A 346 -24.50 40.67 -32.42
C LEU A 346 -24.42 41.11 -33.89
N GLU A 347 -25.54 41.46 -34.53
CA GLU A 347 -25.54 41.73 -35.98
C GLU A 347 -24.96 43.10 -36.39
N ASP A 348 -24.77 44.12 -35.51
CA ASP A 348 -24.37 45.46 -36.00
C ASP A 348 -23.47 46.37 -35.12
N ASP A 349 -23.00 46.00 -33.92
CA ASP A 349 -22.29 46.94 -33.01
C ASP A 349 -20.89 46.46 -32.50
N PRO A 350 -19.78 47.17 -32.80
CA PRO A 350 -18.44 46.83 -32.35
C PRO A 350 -18.24 46.95 -30.82
N GLU A 351 -18.98 47.82 -30.12
CA GLU A 351 -18.87 47.89 -28.65
C GLU A 351 -19.40 46.61 -27.99
N THR A 352 -20.47 46.04 -28.55
CA THR A 352 -21.05 44.79 -28.09
C THR A 352 -20.07 43.62 -28.24
N ALA A 353 -19.32 43.57 -29.33
CA ALA A 353 -18.26 42.58 -29.52
C ALA A 353 -17.13 42.72 -28.47
N GLN A 354 -16.72 43.95 -28.15
CA GLN A 354 -15.66 44.17 -27.17
C GLN A 354 -16.10 43.84 -25.73
N ARG A 355 -17.37 44.11 -25.36
CA ARG A 355 -17.94 43.65 -24.09
C ARG A 355 -17.96 42.12 -24.00
N ALA A 356 -18.34 41.43 -25.09
CA ALA A 356 -18.36 39.97 -25.12
C ALA A 356 -16.95 39.37 -24.93
N LEU A 357 -15.91 39.97 -25.52
CA LEU A 357 -14.52 39.55 -25.31
C LEU A 357 -14.08 39.73 -23.85
N ALA A 358 -14.40 40.85 -23.22
CA ALA A 358 -14.06 41.08 -21.81
C ALA A 358 -14.78 40.10 -20.85
N GLU A 359 -16.03 39.75 -21.15
CA GLU A 359 -16.76 38.71 -20.41
C GLU A 359 -16.13 37.32 -20.60
N LEU A 360 -15.68 36.99 -21.82
CA LEU A 360 -14.98 35.74 -22.10
C LEU A 360 -13.65 35.65 -21.35
N ASP A 361 -12.85 36.72 -21.34
CA ASP A 361 -11.60 36.78 -20.57
C ASP A 361 -11.85 36.57 -19.07
N THR A 362 -12.92 37.16 -18.53
CA THR A 362 -13.33 36.96 -17.14
C THR A 362 -13.68 35.50 -16.85
N LEU A 363 -14.42 34.84 -17.74
CA LEU A 363 -14.74 33.42 -17.62
C LEU A 363 -13.49 32.52 -17.72
N ILE A 364 -12.55 32.85 -18.61
CA ILE A 364 -11.27 32.12 -18.74
C ILE A 364 -10.48 32.19 -17.43
N LEU A 365 -10.41 33.37 -16.79
CA LEU A 365 -9.76 33.53 -15.49
C LEU A 365 -10.44 32.71 -14.40
N LEU A 366 -11.78 32.71 -14.34
CA LEU A 366 -12.55 31.91 -13.38
C LEU A 366 -12.33 30.40 -13.57
N ILE A 367 -12.31 29.92 -14.82
CA ILE A 367 -12.02 28.53 -15.15
C ILE A 367 -10.60 28.16 -14.69
N ARG A 368 -9.61 29.02 -14.95
CA ARG A 368 -8.22 28.79 -14.51
C ARG A 368 -8.11 28.73 -13.00
N ASP A 369 -8.78 29.63 -12.28
CA ASP A 369 -8.78 29.66 -10.83
C ASP A 369 -9.45 28.41 -10.23
N TYR A 370 -10.57 27.97 -10.82
CA TYR A 370 -11.22 26.70 -10.45
C TYR A 370 -10.29 25.50 -10.66
N PHE A 371 -9.62 25.40 -11.81
CA PHE A 371 -8.68 24.30 -12.07
C PHE A 371 -7.51 24.30 -11.10
N ARG A 372 -6.96 25.47 -10.77
CA ARG A 372 -5.88 25.61 -9.78
C ARG A 372 -6.35 25.16 -8.39
N GLY A 373 -7.51 25.63 -7.93
CA GLY A 373 -8.08 25.24 -6.64
C GLY A 373 -8.38 23.74 -6.56
N THR A 374 -8.94 23.18 -7.64
CA THR A 374 -9.23 21.74 -7.76
C THR A 374 -7.95 20.91 -7.76
N HIS A 375 -6.88 21.38 -8.39
CA HIS A 375 -5.58 20.69 -8.41
C HIS A 375 -4.94 20.61 -7.01
N GLU A 376 -4.95 21.71 -6.24
CA GLU A 376 -4.44 21.68 -4.87
C GLU A 376 -5.29 20.81 -3.95
N PHE A 377 -6.62 20.86 -4.09
CA PHE A 377 -7.51 19.95 -3.37
C PHE A 377 -7.25 18.48 -3.74
N ALA A 378 -7.05 18.18 -5.03
CA ALA A 378 -6.74 16.83 -5.49
C ALA A 378 -5.41 16.30 -4.93
N LYS A 379 -4.38 17.17 -4.81
CA LYS A 379 -3.13 16.81 -4.13
C LYS A 379 -3.36 16.44 -2.67
N VAL A 380 -4.18 17.20 -1.95
CA VAL A 380 -4.51 16.90 -0.54
C VAL A 380 -5.29 15.59 -0.44
N GLN A 381 -6.28 15.36 -1.31
CA GLN A 381 -7.00 14.08 -1.37
C GLN A 381 -6.07 12.90 -1.67
N LYS A 382 -5.09 13.06 -2.57
CA LYS A 382 -4.05 12.07 -2.84
C LYS A 382 -3.21 11.77 -1.58
N LYS A 383 -2.85 12.80 -0.81
CA LYS A 383 -2.13 12.64 0.47
C LYS A 383 -2.97 11.88 1.51
N ILE A 384 -4.24 12.26 1.70
CA ILE A 384 -5.18 11.56 2.58
C ILE A 384 -5.29 10.09 2.18
N HIS A 385 -5.51 9.81 0.90
CA HIS A 385 -5.64 8.44 0.41
C HIS A 385 -4.41 7.60 0.75
N LYS A 386 -3.21 8.11 0.47
CA LYS A 386 -1.96 7.43 0.84
C LYS A 386 -1.85 7.24 2.36
N GLN A 387 -2.15 8.26 3.15
CA GLN A 387 -2.09 8.13 4.60
C GLN A 387 -3.07 7.08 5.13
N ARG A 388 -4.29 6.98 4.57
CA ARG A 388 -5.24 5.90 4.88
C ARG A 388 -4.67 4.52 4.58
N LEU A 389 -3.96 4.37 3.46
CA LEU A 389 -3.31 3.11 3.10
C LEU A 389 -2.18 2.76 4.09
N ARG A 390 -1.37 3.73 4.55
CA ARG A 390 -0.36 3.52 5.60
C ARG A 390 -1.01 3.02 6.87
N VAL A 391 -1.97 3.78 7.39
CA VAL A 391 -2.73 3.45 8.60
C VAL A 391 -3.34 2.05 8.49
N LYS A 392 -4.03 1.74 7.38
CA LYS A 392 -4.59 0.41 7.11
C LYS A 392 -3.52 -0.69 7.14
N TRP A 393 -2.35 -0.46 6.57
CA TRP A 393 -1.26 -1.43 6.58
C TRP A 393 -0.71 -1.66 7.99
N GLU A 394 -0.48 -0.59 8.76
CA GLU A 394 -0.01 -0.67 10.15
C GLU A 394 -0.99 -1.48 11.01
N TRP A 395 -2.28 -1.20 10.85
CA TRP A 395 -3.35 -1.98 11.48
C TRP A 395 -3.34 -3.45 11.04
N GLY A 396 -3.13 -3.71 9.75
CA GLY A 396 -3.00 -5.07 9.22
C GLY A 396 -1.80 -5.82 9.80
N LYS A 397 -0.68 -5.15 10.08
CA LYS A 397 0.48 -5.75 10.78
C LYS A 397 0.16 -6.06 12.23
N LEU A 398 -0.49 -5.13 12.95
CA LEU A 398 -0.96 -5.34 14.32
C LEU A 398 -1.94 -6.52 14.43
N ALA A 399 -2.87 -6.63 13.48
CA ALA A 399 -3.82 -7.74 13.44
C ALA A 399 -3.12 -9.09 13.28
N ARG A 400 -2.08 -9.18 12.43
CA ARG A 400 -1.28 -10.41 12.28
C ARG A 400 -0.47 -10.76 13.53
N TRP A 401 -0.05 -9.75 14.29
CA TRP A 401 0.63 -9.93 15.56
C TRP A 401 -0.26 -10.56 16.62
N ARG A 402 -1.55 -10.21 16.63
CA ARG A 402 -2.55 -10.80 17.54
C ARG A 402 -2.65 -12.33 17.44
N TRP A 403 -2.21 -12.94 16.33
CA TRP A 403 -2.43 -14.37 16.05
C TRP A 403 -1.19 -15.26 16.17
N ARG A 404 0.02 -14.71 16.25
CA ARG A 404 1.21 -15.55 16.45
C ARG A 404 1.36 -15.88 17.93
N SER A 405 0.77 -17.00 18.33
CA SER A 405 1.02 -17.59 19.65
C SER A 405 2.50 -18.01 19.76
N PRO A 406 3.16 -17.80 20.91
CA PRO A 406 4.55 -18.21 21.15
C PRO A 406 4.86 -19.69 20.88
N SER A 407 3.83 -20.56 20.88
CA SER A 407 3.97 -21.99 20.57
C SER A 407 4.50 -22.30 19.17
N ASP A 408 4.37 -21.37 18.20
CA ASP A 408 4.85 -21.56 16.83
C ASP A 408 6.34 -21.24 16.63
N GLN A 409 7.03 -20.74 17.68
CA GLN A 409 8.46 -20.43 17.64
C GLN A 409 9.32 -21.50 18.35
N SER A 410 8.99 -22.78 18.15
CA SER A 410 9.81 -23.88 18.68
C SER A 410 11.21 -23.86 18.04
N PRO A 411 12.29 -23.89 18.85
CA PRO A 411 13.64 -23.96 18.32
C PRO A 411 13.86 -25.35 17.72
N ARG A 412 13.70 -25.48 16.40
CA ARG A 412 14.17 -26.68 15.69
C ARG A 412 15.69 -26.78 15.88
N ALA A 413 16.07 -27.68 16.78
CA ALA A 413 17.43 -28.17 16.95
C ALA A 413 18.00 -28.59 15.59
N ARG A 414 19.04 -27.89 15.13
CA ARG A 414 19.80 -28.27 13.93
C ARG A 414 20.81 -29.34 14.33
N SER A 415 20.45 -30.60 14.10
CA SER A 415 21.40 -31.69 13.90
C SER A 415 21.20 -32.22 12.49
N GLY A 416 22.23 -32.15 11.65
CA GLY A 416 22.16 -32.67 10.29
C GLY A 416 23.37 -32.31 9.46
N ALA A 417 24.35 -33.20 9.46
CA ALA A 417 25.50 -33.21 8.56
C ALA A 417 25.05 -33.33 7.10
N LEU A 418 25.69 -32.59 6.19
CA LEU A 418 25.45 -32.66 4.75
C LEU A 418 26.73 -33.09 4.03
N THR A 419 26.71 -34.34 3.55
CA THR A 419 27.54 -34.87 2.48
C THR A 419 27.10 -34.27 1.15
N MET A 420 28.04 -33.69 0.40
CA MET A 420 27.82 -33.20 -0.96
C MET A 420 28.05 -34.32 -1.99
N SER A 421 27.17 -34.39 -2.98
CA SER A 421 27.46 -34.98 -4.30
C SER A 421 26.81 -34.14 -5.40
N PRO A 422 27.38 -34.07 -6.61
CA PRO A 422 27.02 -33.07 -7.61
C PRO A 422 26.24 -33.62 -8.82
N LEU A 423 25.76 -32.66 -9.64
CA LEU A 423 25.29 -32.71 -11.03
C LEU A 423 23.76 -32.78 -11.26
N SER A 424 23.23 -31.82 -12.03
CA SER A 424 22.70 -32.05 -13.39
C SER A 424 22.06 -30.78 -14.01
N HIS A 425 22.02 -30.78 -15.34
CA HIS A 425 21.78 -29.70 -16.31
C HIS A 425 20.39 -29.03 -16.29
N ARG A 426 20.35 -27.75 -16.70
CA ARG A 426 19.16 -27.02 -17.18
C ARG A 426 19.23 -26.79 -18.70
N PRO A 427 18.12 -26.91 -19.45
CA PRO A 427 18.10 -26.67 -20.89
C PRO A 427 17.94 -25.18 -21.22
N LYS A 428 18.63 -24.74 -22.28
CA LYS A 428 18.46 -23.45 -22.97
C LYS A 428 17.22 -23.56 -23.87
N GLY A 429 16.28 -22.60 -23.80
CA GLY A 429 15.13 -22.58 -24.72
C GLY A 429 14.05 -21.52 -24.48
N LEU A 430 14.10 -20.75 -23.40
CA LEU A 430 13.02 -19.80 -23.07
C LEU A 430 13.06 -18.50 -23.91
N GLY A 431 14.24 -18.11 -24.39
CA GLY A 431 14.42 -16.84 -25.13
C GLY A 431 13.81 -16.85 -26.53
N GLU A 432 13.92 -17.96 -27.25
CA GLU A 432 13.40 -18.07 -28.63
C GLU A 432 11.87 -18.16 -28.67
N MET A 433 11.26 -18.75 -27.63
CA MET A 433 9.81 -18.88 -27.54
C MET A 433 9.12 -17.52 -27.29
N MET A 434 9.73 -16.63 -26.52
CA MET A 434 9.20 -15.28 -26.29
C MET A 434 9.36 -14.36 -27.51
N ALA A 435 10.45 -14.50 -28.27
CA ALA A 435 10.65 -13.75 -29.51
C ALA A 435 9.62 -14.16 -30.59
N ALA A 436 9.27 -15.45 -30.67
CA ALA A 436 8.25 -15.95 -31.59
C ALA A 436 6.84 -15.45 -31.25
N GLU A 437 6.51 -15.33 -29.96
CA GLU A 437 5.20 -14.85 -29.51
C GLU A 437 5.02 -13.33 -29.69
N MET A 438 6.06 -12.53 -29.46
CA MET A 438 6.06 -11.10 -29.77
C MET A 438 5.86 -10.83 -31.27
N LYS A 439 6.45 -11.67 -32.14
CA LYS A 439 6.29 -11.56 -33.59
C LYS A 439 4.88 -11.96 -34.07
N ARG A 440 4.16 -12.82 -33.34
CA ARG A 440 2.76 -13.15 -33.63
C ARG A 440 1.81 -12.02 -33.24
N ARG A 441 2.04 -11.36 -32.10
CA ARG A 441 1.18 -10.26 -31.62
C ARG A 441 1.22 -9.02 -32.51
N SER A 442 2.36 -8.71 -33.14
CA SER A 442 2.50 -7.57 -34.07
C SER A 442 1.84 -7.80 -35.43
N GLN A 443 1.45 -9.04 -35.76
CA GLN A 443 0.75 -9.38 -36.99
C GLN A 443 -0.78 -9.43 -36.84
N CYS A 444 -1.30 -9.20 -35.62
CA CYS A 444 -2.73 -9.19 -35.35
C CYS A 444 -3.43 -8.05 -36.13
N PRO A 445 -4.47 -8.34 -36.94
CA PRO A 445 -5.19 -7.32 -37.74
C PRO A 445 -5.75 -6.15 -36.92
N ARG A 446 -6.09 -6.42 -35.64
CA ARG A 446 -6.57 -5.40 -34.70
C ARG A 446 -5.48 -4.41 -34.29
N VAL A 447 -4.23 -4.86 -34.13
CA VAL A 447 -3.08 -4.00 -33.81
C VAL A 447 -2.69 -3.14 -35.01
N ARG A 448 -2.76 -3.70 -36.24
CA ARG A 448 -2.52 -2.93 -37.48
C ARG A 448 -3.58 -1.86 -37.73
N ARG A 449 -4.84 -2.12 -37.36
CA ARG A 449 -5.93 -1.13 -37.46
C ARG A 449 -5.70 0.06 -36.52
N ILE A 450 -5.33 -0.22 -35.27
CA ILE A 450 -4.99 0.82 -34.28
C ILE A 450 -3.76 1.62 -34.73
N GLN A 451 -2.72 0.96 -35.25
CA GLN A 451 -1.54 1.67 -35.75
C GLN A 451 -1.88 2.57 -36.95
N LYS A 452 -2.72 2.12 -37.89
CA LYS A 452 -3.20 2.96 -39.01
C LYS A 452 -4.02 4.16 -38.55
N GLU A 453 -4.85 3.99 -37.53
CA GLU A 453 -5.66 5.08 -36.95
C GLU A 453 -4.78 6.10 -36.22
N VAL A 454 -3.72 5.65 -35.54
CA VAL A 454 -2.69 6.51 -34.92
C VAL A 454 -1.90 7.26 -35.99
N ASP A 455 -1.40 6.56 -37.01
CA ASP A 455 -0.58 7.17 -38.07
C ASP A 455 -1.39 8.19 -38.90
N ALA A 456 -2.68 7.93 -39.16
CA ALA A 456 -3.59 8.86 -39.81
C ALA A 456 -3.84 10.14 -38.98
N CYS A 457 -3.86 10.00 -37.65
CA CYS A 457 -3.98 11.12 -36.72
C CYS A 457 -2.69 11.98 -36.71
N TRP A 458 -1.53 11.38 -36.95
CA TRP A 458 -0.23 12.06 -37.05
C TRP A 458 -0.01 12.79 -38.38
N THR A 459 -0.50 12.25 -39.51
CA THR A 459 -0.29 12.87 -40.82
C THR A 459 -1.10 14.14 -41.08
N THR A 460 -2.15 14.41 -40.30
CA THR A 460 -3.08 15.53 -40.55
C THR A 460 -2.75 16.81 -39.76
N ARG A 461 -1.66 16.85 -38.97
CA ARG A 461 -1.25 18.05 -38.22
C ARG A 461 0.19 18.45 -38.53
N ARG A 462 0.38 19.38 -39.47
CA ARG A 462 1.63 20.15 -39.62
C ARG A 462 1.54 21.47 -38.87
N ALA A 463 1.84 21.43 -37.57
CA ALA A 463 2.45 22.51 -36.78
C ALA A 463 2.76 21.96 -35.37
N PRO A 464 3.90 22.33 -34.75
CA PRO A 464 4.32 21.75 -33.48
C PRO A 464 3.50 22.36 -32.33
N ILE A 465 2.59 21.58 -31.76
CA ILE A 465 1.95 21.91 -30.48
C ILE A 465 2.79 21.26 -29.37
N SER A 466 3.29 22.11 -28.47
CA SER A 466 3.84 21.75 -27.17
C SER A 466 2.88 20.80 -26.43
N THR A 467 3.38 19.61 -26.10
CA THR A 467 2.69 18.56 -25.34
C THR A 467 2.31 19.06 -23.95
N ASN A 468 1.05 19.48 -23.78
CA ASN A 468 0.31 19.48 -22.52
C ASN A 468 -1.20 19.68 -22.79
N GLN A 469 -1.86 18.65 -23.32
CA GLN A 469 -3.32 18.52 -23.22
C GLN A 469 -3.62 17.30 -22.36
N ILE A 470 -3.95 17.53 -21.09
CA ILE A 470 -4.49 16.50 -20.20
C ILE A 470 -5.99 16.65 -20.19
N THR A 471 -6.70 15.66 -20.74
CA THR A 471 -8.15 15.53 -20.61
C THR A 471 -8.44 14.91 -19.23
N TRP A 472 -9.04 15.69 -18.32
CA TRP A 472 -9.49 15.19 -17.02
C TRP A 472 -10.96 14.78 -17.10
N ILE A 473 -11.26 13.53 -16.73
CA ILE A 473 -12.62 13.02 -16.58
C ILE A 473 -12.92 12.98 -15.08
N ASP A 474 -13.89 13.78 -14.63
CA ASP A 474 -14.44 13.69 -13.28
C ASP A 474 -15.39 12.49 -13.21
N LEU A 475 -15.05 11.51 -12.37
CA LEU A 475 -15.82 10.27 -12.16
C LEU A 475 -16.67 10.32 -10.89
N SER A 476 -16.75 11.47 -10.19
CA SER A 476 -17.39 11.51 -8.87
C SER A 476 -18.91 11.58 -8.90
N GLN A 477 -19.56 11.91 -10.03
CA GLN A 477 -20.99 11.79 -10.24
C GLN A 477 -21.28 11.47 -11.71
N SER A 478 -22.22 10.56 -11.98
CA SER A 478 -22.58 10.08 -13.32
C SER A 478 -23.11 11.18 -14.26
N ASN A 479 -22.21 12.01 -14.79
CA ASN A 479 -22.38 12.88 -15.94
C ASN A 479 -20.99 13.21 -16.49
N ILE A 480 -20.58 12.47 -17.53
CA ILE A 480 -19.31 12.70 -18.23
C ILE A 480 -19.44 14.00 -19.03
N ILE A 481 -18.80 15.07 -18.57
CA ILE A 481 -18.70 16.34 -19.33
C ILE A 481 -17.32 16.38 -19.99
N TYR A 482 -17.28 16.23 -21.31
CA TYR A 482 -16.12 16.59 -22.12
C TYR A 482 -16.13 18.10 -22.34
N LEU A 483 -15.15 18.82 -21.79
CA LEU A 483 -14.83 20.18 -22.21
C LEU A 483 -13.65 20.13 -23.17
N THR A 484 -13.94 19.96 -24.46
CA THR A 484 -13.00 20.28 -25.53
C THR A 484 -13.13 21.77 -25.85
N LEU A 485 -12.13 22.56 -25.46
CA LEU A 485 -11.90 23.93 -25.96
C LEU A 485 -11.32 23.85 -27.38
N ASP A 486 -12.10 23.33 -28.33
CA ASP A 486 -11.76 23.37 -29.74
C ASP A 486 -12.79 24.21 -30.48
N ARG A 487 -12.28 25.25 -31.17
CA ARG A 487 -12.96 26.18 -32.10
C ARG A 487 -13.80 27.30 -31.50
N ILE A 488 -13.14 28.36 -31.06
CA ILE A 488 -13.51 29.72 -31.49
C ILE A 488 -12.20 30.48 -31.65
N TYR A 489 -11.60 30.45 -32.84
CA TYR A 489 -10.76 31.52 -33.41
C TYR A 489 -10.40 31.13 -34.86
N PHE A 490 -10.60 32.08 -35.77
CA PHE A 490 -10.48 32.08 -37.24
C PHE A 490 -11.65 31.44 -38.01
N ASP A 491 -12.60 32.27 -38.46
CA ASP A 491 -12.40 33.08 -39.68
C ASP A 491 -12.54 34.57 -39.34
#